data_AF-A0A924U714-F1
#
_entry.id   AF-A0A924U714-F1
#
_cell.length_a   1.000
_cell.length_b   1.000
_cell.length_c   1.000
_cell.angle_alpha   90.00
_cell.angle_beta   90.00
_cell.angle_gamma   90.00
#
_symmetry.space_group_name_H-M   'P 1'
#
loop_
_entity.id
_entity.type
_entity.pdbx_description
1 polymer ?
#
loop_
_entity_poly.entity_id
_entity_poly.type
_entity_poly.pdbx_seq_one_letter_code
_entity_poly.pdbx_strand_id
1 'polypeptide(L)'
;MKPPSLIRNVLTVGGWTLLSRGAGFARDVMMAAYLGTGPVAEAFLVAFSLPNMFRRFFAEGAFNMAFVPMFAKKLEAGEDAQGFARDAMNGLTAVLVVFTVLGSLAMPWLVYAMASGFAGDLRFDLAVQFGRISFSYILFISLVALLSGVLTTHGRFSEASFVPVLMNLMFIAAMWSATWMGWDIGLTLAWTVPVTGIAQLAFTWRAAHNMGYSFTLGWPRWTSDLKRLALIAGPAVLAGGVVQINLLVGRQVASFTEGAVAWLTYADRLYQLPLGVVGIAIGTVLLPDLSRRLRAGDAEGGRDSLNRGAEFALALTLPAAVALMVIAGPLCSVLYQRGAFTAADSAATAIALAIYGAGLPAFVLHKVLQPLYYAREDTRRPFVYAVLSMITNAVIAIGLMPILGFAAAAWATTLSGWIMVAQLWFGSRNMGSEAALDDRFRQRFPRIVA
;
A
#
# COMPACT_ATOMS: atom_id res chain seq x y z
N MET A 1 31.86 -2.78 -14.22
CA MET A 1 30.45 -2.87 -14.65
C MET A 1 30.08 -1.56 -15.34
N LYS A 2 29.52 -1.57 -16.56
CA LYS A 2 29.04 -0.33 -17.20
C LYS A 2 27.92 0.24 -16.31
N PRO A 3 27.93 1.53 -15.92
CA PRO A 3 26.85 2.08 -15.14
C PRO A 3 25.56 1.91 -15.96
N PRO A 4 24.52 1.27 -15.41
CA PRO A 4 23.26 1.16 -16.12
C PRO A 4 22.77 2.56 -16.45
N SER A 5 22.27 2.78 -17.68
CA SER A 5 21.71 4.08 -18.01
C SER A 5 20.48 4.30 -17.12
N LEU A 6 20.61 5.22 -16.15
CA LEU A 6 19.58 5.56 -15.18
C LEU A 6 18.22 5.79 -15.87
N ILE A 7 18.24 6.43 -17.03
CA ILE A 7 17.05 6.70 -17.85
C ILE A 7 16.37 5.41 -18.32
N ARG A 8 17.11 4.41 -18.81
CA ARG A 8 16.53 3.14 -19.26
C ARG A 8 15.90 2.37 -18.10
N ASN A 9 16.55 2.36 -16.94
CA ASN A 9 16.02 1.69 -15.75
C ASN A 9 14.76 2.39 -15.23
N VAL A 10 14.78 3.72 -15.16
CA VAL A 10 13.61 4.52 -14.77
C VAL A 10 12.44 4.30 -15.73
N LEU A 11 12.67 4.33 -17.04
CA LEU A 11 11.63 4.06 -18.04
C LEU A 11 11.09 2.62 -17.95
N THR A 12 11.96 1.64 -17.74
CA THR A 12 11.54 0.23 -17.63
C THR A 12 10.70 0.00 -16.37
N VAL A 13 11.17 0.48 -15.21
CA VAL A 13 10.45 0.37 -13.93
C VAL A 13 9.14 1.16 -13.98
N GLY A 14 9.15 2.37 -14.55
CA GLY A 14 7.97 3.19 -14.76
C GLY A 14 6.93 2.52 -15.66
N GLY A 15 7.37 1.92 -16.78
CA GLY A 15 6.51 1.16 -17.68
C GLY A 15 5.85 -0.03 -16.99
N TRP A 16 6.62 -0.86 -16.27
CA TRP A 16 6.07 -1.97 -15.50
C TRP A 16 5.09 -1.53 -14.42
N THR A 17 5.36 -0.40 -13.76
CA THR A 17 4.47 0.17 -12.74
C THR A 17 3.13 0.61 -13.36
N LEU A 18 3.17 1.28 -14.52
CA LEU A 18 1.96 1.68 -15.23
C LEU A 18 1.15 0.47 -15.69
N LEU A 19 1.82 -0.54 -16.27
CA LEU A 19 1.17 -1.78 -16.67
C LEU A 19 0.53 -2.49 -15.48
N SER A 20 1.23 -2.55 -14.34
CA SER A 20 0.69 -3.15 -13.11
C SER A 20 -0.53 -2.39 -12.60
N ARG A 21 -0.53 -1.05 -12.67
CA ARG A 21 -1.69 -0.24 -12.25
C ARG A 21 -2.88 -0.47 -13.17
N GLY A 22 -2.65 -0.51 -14.48
CA GLY A 22 -3.68 -0.81 -15.47
C GLY A 22 -4.26 -2.21 -15.30
N ALA A 23 -3.40 -3.23 -15.15
CA ALA A 23 -3.83 -4.61 -14.91
C ALA A 23 -4.55 -4.77 -13.57
N GLY A 24 -4.08 -4.10 -12.51
CA GLY A 24 -4.75 -4.10 -11.22
C GLY A 24 -6.13 -3.44 -11.27
N PHE A 25 -6.27 -2.35 -12.03
CA PHE A 25 -7.56 -1.71 -12.26
C PHE A 25 -8.50 -2.63 -13.06
N ALA A 26 -8.02 -3.25 -14.12
CA ALA A 26 -8.80 -4.23 -14.91
C ALA A 26 -9.25 -5.41 -14.05
N ARG A 27 -8.37 -5.92 -13.18
CA ARG A 27 -8.70 -6.96 -12.18
C ARG A 27 -9.85 -6.50 -11.28
N ASP A 28 -9.77 -5.30 -10.71
CA ASP A 28 -10.78 -4.79 -9.78
C ASP A 28 -12.13 -4.59 -10.49
N VAL A 29 -12.13 -4.11 -11.73
CA VAL A 29 -13.34 -4.00 -12.59
C VAL A 29 -13.93 -5.38 -12.92
N MET A 30 -13.10 -6.41 -13.15
CA MET A 30 -13.56 -7.78 -13.34
C MET A 30 -14.15 -8.37 -12.06
N MET A 31 -13.49 -8.17 -10.91
CA MET A 31 -14.01 -8.59 -9.62
C MET A 31 -15.38 -7.95 -9.33
N ALA A 32 -15.53 -6.64 -9.58
CA ALA A 32 -16.81 -5.96 -9.46
C ALA A 32 -17.85 -6.59 -10.38
N ALA A 33 -17.51 -6.84 -11.64
CA ALA A 33 -18.44 -7.42 -12.61
C ALA A 33 -18.90 -8.84 -12.26
N TYR A 34 -18.00 -9.68 -11.71
CA TYR A 34 -18.29 -11.09 -11.43
C TYR A 34 -18.86 -11.34 -10.04
N LEU A 35 -18.36 -10.65 -9.02
CA LEU A 35 -18.76 -10.85 -7.63
C LEU A 35 -19.70 -9.77 -7.09
N GLY A 36 -19.77 -8.61 -7.76
CA GLY A 36 -20.53 -7.46 -7.28
C GLY A 36 -20.02 -6.99 -5.92
N THR A 37 -20.95 -6.80 -5.00
CA THR A 37 -20.72 -6.36 -3.62
C THR A 37 -21.30 -7.36 -2.61
N GLY A 38 -21.69 -8.55 -3.07
CA GLY A 38 -22.32 -9.56 -2.23
C GLY A 38 -21.38 -10.23 -1.22
N PRO A 39 -21.90 -11.19 -0.44
CA PRO A 39 -21.17 -11.81 0.66
C PRO A 39 -19.79 -12.40 0.29
N VAL A 40 -19.70 -13.02 -0.89
CA VAL A 40 -18.45 -13.60 -1.41
C VAL A 40 -17.40 -12.52 -1.70
N ALA A 41 -17.83 -11.39 -2.28
CA ALA A 41 -16.95 -10.26 -2.57
C ALA A 41 -16.37 -9.68 -1.28
N GLU A 42 -17.23 -9.40 -0.31
CA GLU A 42 -16.83 -8.83 0.97
C GLU A 42 -15.91 -9.77 1.76
N ALA A 43 -16.25 -11.06 1.81
CA ALA A 43 -15.44 -12.08 2.44
C ALA A 43 -14.04 -12.17 1.81
N PHE A 44 -13.97 -12.19 0.47
CA PHE A 44 -12.69 -12.23 -0.24
C PHE A 44 -11.87 -10.95 -0.01
N LEU A 45 -12.49 -9.77 -0.05
CA LEU A 45 -11.79 -8.50 0.17
C LEU A 45 -11.19 -8.41 1.58
N VAL A 46 -11.93 -8.84 2.60
CA VAL A 46 -11.41 -8.93 3.97
C VAL A 46 -10.28 -9.97 4.05
N ALA A 47 -10.51 -11.18 3.56
CA ALA A 47 -9.53 -12.27 3.59
C ALA A 47 -8.22 -11.90 2.87
N PHE A 48 -8.30 -11.36 1.65
CA PHE A 48 -7.15 -10.97 0.84
C PHE A 48 -6.36 -9.80 1.44
N SER A 49 -7.01 -9.01 2.29
CA SER A 49 -6.35 -7.89 2.93
C SER A 49 -5.39 -8.27 4.05
N LEU A 50 -5.64 -9.38 4.75
CA LEU A 50 -4.82 -9.87 5.84
C LEU A 50 -3.38 -10.17 5.35
N PRO A 51 -3.18 -11.00 4.29
CA PRO A 51 -1.86 -11.20 3.71
C PRO A 51 -1.18 -9.90 3.27
N ASN A 52 -1.94 -8.96 2.69
CA ASN A 52 -1.39 -7.69 2.23
C ASN A 52 -0.94 -6.78 3.37
N MET A 53 -1.64 -6.79 4.50
CA MET A 53 -1.24 -6.06 5.70
C MET A 53 0.10 -6.61 6.24
N PHE A 54 0.20 -7.93 6.39
CA PHE A 54 1.43 -8.56 6.86
C PHE A 54 2.58 -8.50 5.86
N ARG A 55 2.30 -8.53 4.55
CA ARG A 55 3.29 -8.26 3.50
C ARG A 55 3.97 -6.90 3.69
N ARG A 56 3.22 -5.86 4.09
CA ARG A 56 3.79 -4.55 4.39
C ARG A 56 4.69 -4.57 5.62
N PHE A 57 4.38 -5.40 6.62
CA PHE A 57 5.22 -5.57 7.81
C PHE A 57 6.53 -6.30 7.51
N PHE A 58 6.45 -7.46 6.85
CA PHE A 58 7.59 -8.37 6.68
C PHE A 58 8.37 -8.17 5.39
N ALA A 59 7.72 -7.82 4.28
CA ALA A 59 8.32 -7.89 2.94
C ALA A 59 8.72 -6.51 2.39
N GLU A 60 7.81 -5.53 2.45
CA GLU A 60 8.07 -4.17 1.93
C GLU A 60 8.73 -3.25 2.97
N GLY A 61 8.61 -3.57 4.26
CA GLY A 61 9.05 -2.72 5.35
C GLY A 61 10.45 -3.02 5.88
N ALA A 62 10.51 -3.19 7.19
CA ALA A 62 11.72 -3.22 8.01
C ALA A 62 12.75 -4.28 7.64
N PHE A 63 12.31 -5.47 7.22
CA PHE A 63 13.23 -6.54 6.84
C PHE A 63 14.10 -6.13 5.66
N ASN A 64 13.49 -5.66 4.56
CA ASN A 64 14.24 -5.29 3.35
C ASN A 64 15.13 -4.07 3.58
N MET A 65 14.68 -3.11 4.40
CA MET A 65 15.48 -1.96 4.82
C MET A 65 16.75 -2.35 5.59
N ALA A 66 16.71 -3.45 6.33
CA ALA A 66 17.87 -3.97 7.06
C ALA A 66 18.72 -4.93 6.19
N PHE A 67 18.06 -5.83 5.45
CA PHE A 67 18.69 -6.87 4.66
C PHE A 67 19.49 -6.31 3.48
N VAL A 68 18.91 -5.42 2.67
CA VAL A 68 19.54 -4.94 1.43
C VAL A 68 20.86 -4.21 1.70
N PRO A 69 20.97 -3.27 2.66
CA PRO A 69 22.25 -2.63 2.98
C PRO A 69 23.30 -3.61 3.53
N MET A 70 22.91 -4.58 4.35
CA MET A 70 23.83 -5.60 4.87
C MET A 70 24.34 -6.51 3.75
N PHE A 71 23.46 -6.93 2.85
CA PHE A 71 23.81 -7.74 1.68
C PHE A 71 24.72 -6.98 0.71
N ALA A 72 24.39 -5.72 0.38
CA ALA A 72 25.20 -4.88 -0.49
C ALA A 72 26.61 -4.66 0.08
N LYS A 73 26.72 -4.37 1.38
CA LYS A 73 28.02 -4.22 2.04
C LYS A 73 28.89 -5.48 1.94
N LYS A 74 28.31 -6.67 2.13
CA LYS A 74 29.04 -7.93 1.97
C LYS A 74 29.47 -8.17 0.53
N LEU A 75 28.58 -7.87 -0.42
CA LEU A 75 28.87 -8.00 -1.85
C LEU A 75 30.02 -7.09 -2.28
N GLU A 76 30.03 -5.84 -1.83
CA GLU A 76 31.09 -4.85 -2.10
C GLU A 76 32.42 -5.22 -1.43
N ALA A 77 32.36 -5.79 -0.23
CA ALA A 77 33.54 -6.24 0.51
C ALA A 77 34.14 -7.57 -0.02
N GLY A 78 33.49 -8.24 -0.98
CA GLY A 78 33.89 -9.57 -1.44
C GLY A 78 33.73 -10.66 -0.38
N GLU A 79 32.89 -10.43 0.63
CA GLU A 79 32.53 -11.41 1.65
C GLU A 79 31.48 -12.40 1.13
N ASP A 80 31.14 -13.42 1.94
CA ASP A 80 30.11 -14.41 1.63
C ASP A 80 28.68 -13.83 1.68
N ALA A 81 28.33 -13.02 0.68
CA ALA A 81 27.01 -12.44 0.51
C ALA A 81 25.95 -13.52 0.18
N GLN A 82 26.34 -14.56 -0.56
CA GLN A 82 25.43 -15.66 -0.93
C GLN A 82 25.05 -16.51 0.29
N GLY A 83 26.02 -16.86 1.14
CA GLY A 83 25.77 -17.56 2.41
C GLY A 83 24.88 -16.74 3.33
N PHE A 84 25.14 -15.43 3.45
CA PHE A 84 24.27 -14.53 4.21
C PHE A 84 22.83 -14.50 3.66
N ALA A 85 22.65 -14.37 2.35
CA ALA A 85 21.32 -14.36 1.74
C ALA A 85 20.59 -15.71 1.91
N ARG A 86 21.33 -16.83 1.83
CA ARG A 86 20.78 -18.17 2.09
C ARG A 86 20.34 -18.34 3.55
N ASP A 87 21.16 -17.91 4.50
CA ASP A 87 20.83 -17.97 5.93
C ASP A 87 19.64 -17.07 6.27
N ALA A 88 19.61 -15.86 5.70
CA ALA A 88 18.47 -14.95 5.82
C ALA A 88 17.20 -15.57 5.24
N MET A 89 17.28 -16.21 4.07
CA MET A 89 16.15 -16.90 3.45
C MET A 89 15.63 -18.06 4.29
N ASN A 90 16.52 -18.90 4.84
CA ASN A 90 16.15 -20.02 5.69
C ASN A 90 15.56 -19.55 7.03
N GLY A 91 16.16 -18.52 7.65
CA GLY A 91 15.65 -17.89 8.85
C GLY A 91 14.26 -17.28 8.66
N LEU A 92 14.10 -16.49 7.59
CA LEU A 92 12.82 -15.88 7.24
C LEU A 92 11.76 -16.95 6.93
N THR A 93 12.10 -17.99 6.18
CA THR A 93 11.20 -19.13 5.90
C THR A 93 10.74 -19.80 7.19
N ALA A 94 11.65 -20.10 8.12
CA ALA A 94 11.31 -20.76 9.37
C ALA A 94 10.33 -19.93 10.21
N VAL A 95 10.59 -18.62 10.35
CA VAL A 95 9.70 -17.70 11.07
C VAL A 95 8.35 -17.60 10.38
N LEU A 96 8.32 -17.48 9.05
CA LEU A 96 7.10 -17.31 8.29
C LEU A 96 6.25 -18.58 8.23
N VAL A 97 6.84 -19.78 8.24
CA VAL A 97 6.08 -21.03 8.34
C VAL A 97 5.33 -21.09 9.67
N VAL A 98 6.02 -20.82 10.79
CA VAL A 98 5.38 -20.77 12.12
C VAL A 98 4.30 -19.70 12.14
N PHE A 99 4.61 -18.50 11.64
CA PHE A 99 3.68 -17.38 11.57
C PHE A 99 2.44 -17.70 10.73
N THR A 100 2.61 -18.32 9.55
CA THR A 100 1.50 -18.73 8.68
C THR A 100 0.63 -19.78 9.36
N VAL A 101 1.21 -20.78 10.02
CA VAL A 101 0.43 -21.79 10.75
C VAL A 101 -0.37 -21.15 11.88
N LEU A 102 0.27 -20.34 12.72
CA LEU A 102 -0.39 -19.65 13.82
C LEU A 102 -1.49 -18.71 13.34
N GLY A 103 -1.25 -17.93 12.29
CA GLY A 103 -2.25 -17.03 11.73
C GLY A 103 -3.41 -17.76 11.06
N SER A 104 -3.18 -18.89 10.39
CA SER A 104 -4.25 -19.73 9.82
C SER A 104 -5.12 -20.38 10.91
N LEU A 105 -4.52 -20.80 12.02
CA LEU A 105 -5.28 -21.25 13.20
C LEU A 105 -6.06 -20.10 13.84
N ALA A 106 -5.42 -18.93 13.93
CA ALA A 106 -6.00 -17.73 14.52
C ALA A 106 -6.97 -16.96 13.59
N MET A 107 -7.25 -17.47 12.40
CA MET A 107 -8.04 -16.76 11.39
C MET A 107 -9.41 -16.26 11.85
N PRO A 108 -10.20 -17.02 12.63
CA PRO A 108 -11.48 -16.52 13.14
C PRO A 108 -11.32 -15.23 13.94
N TRP A 109 -10.30 -15.13 14.80
CA TRP A 109 -10.03 -13.91 15.57
C TRP A 109 -9.49 -12.78 14.70
N LEU A 110 -8.66 -13.09 13.69
CA LEU A 110 -8.16 -12.09 12.75
C LEU A 110 -9.29 -11.49 11.90
N VAL A 111 -10.19 -12.33 11.38
CA VAL A 111 -11.38 -11.88 10.63
C VAL A 111 -12.31 -11.09 11.55
N TYR A 112 -12.54 -11.55 12.77
CA TYR A 112 -13.35 -10.81 13.75
C TYR A 112 -12.76 -9.43 14.08
N ALA A 113 -11.44 -9.33 14.26
CA ALA A 113 -10.78 -8.05 14.51
C ALA A 113 -10.84 -7.09 13.31
N MET A 114 -10.88 -7.63 12.09
CA MET A 114 -10.95 -6.85 10.84
C MET A 114 -12.38 -6.42 10.49
N ALA A 115 -13.36 -7.28 10.77
CA ALA A 115 -14.72 -7.20 10.27
C ALA A 115 -15.70 -7.90 11.22
N SER A 116 -15.75 -7.49 12.49
CA SER A 116 -16.66 -8.08 13.48
C SER A 116 -18.15 -8.01 13.10
N GLY A 117 -18.54 -7.11 12.19
CA GLY A 117 -19.91 -7.03 11.66
C GLY A 117 -20.32 -8.21 10.77
N PHE A 118 -19.38 -9.09 10.41
CA PHE A 118 -19.68 -10.37 9.75
C PHE A 118 -20.12 -11.45 10.75
N ALA A 119 -19.90 -11.25 12.05
CA ALA A 119 -20.19 -12.28 13.05
C ALA A 119 -21.68 -12.70 12.99
N GLY A 120 -21.92 -14.00 12.81
CA GLY A 120 -23.26 -14.58 12.71
C GLY A 120 -23.84 -14.65 11.29
N ASP A 121 -23.08 -14.29 10.24
CA ASP A 121 -23.49 -14.42 8.84
C ASP A 121 -22.54 -15.29 7.99
N LEU A 122 -22.93 -15.53 6.73
CA LEU A 122 -22.15 -16.29 5.75
C LEU A 122 -20.79 -15.65 5.40
N ARG A 123 -20.66 -14.31 5.48
CA ARG A 123 -19.43 -13.59 5.15
C ARG A 123 -18.31 -13.97 6.11
N PHE A 124 -18.63 -14.24 7.38
CA PHE A 124 -17.61 -14.64 8.36
C PHE A 124 -16.96 -15.97 8.01
N ASP A 125 -17.76 -17.01 7.77
CA ASP A 125 -17.25 -18.35 7.48
C ASP A 125 -16.46 -18.37 6.16
N LEU A 126 -16.97 -17.67 5.14
CA LEU A 126 -16.24 -17.48 3.87
C LEU A 126 -14.93 -16.71 4.09
N ALA A 127 -14.94 -15.62 4.85
CA ALA A 127 -13.75 -14.81 5.11
C ALA A 127 -12.69 -15.61 5.89
N VAL A 128 -13.11 -16.46 6.83
CA VAL A 128 -12.21 -17.37 7.56
C VAL A 128 -11.63 -18.42 6.62
N GLN A 129 -12.45 -19.04 5.77
CA GLN A 129 -11.98 -20.04 4.81
C GLN A 129 -11.01 -19.43 3.79
N PHE A 130 -11.40 -18.34 3.14
CA PHE A 130 -10.56 -17.62 2.18
C PHE A 130 -9.30 -17.07 2.85
N GLY A 131 -9.43 -16.60 4.09
CA GLY A 131 -8.32 -16.13 4.92
C GLY A 131 -7.29 -17.22 5.14
N ARG A 132 -7.71 -18.42 5.58
CA ARG A 132 -6.83 -19.58 5.81
C ARG A 132 -6.06 -19.99 4.55
N ILE A 133 -6.72 -19.99 3.39
CA ILE A 133 -6.09 -20.32 2.11
C ILE A 133 -5.12 -19.22 1.70
N SER A 134 -5.56 -17.97 1.75
CA SER A 134 -4.80 -16.80 1.29
C SER A 134 -3.61 -16.47 2.19
N PHE A 135 -3.64 -16.85 3.48
CA PHE A 135 -2.60 -16.48 4.44
C PHE A 135 -1.23 -17.06 4.12
N SER A 136 -1.17 -18.20 3.43
CA SER A 136 0.10 -18.79 3.00
C SER A 136 0.84 -17.93 1.97
N TYR A 137 0.16 -16.96 1.35
CA TYR A 137 0.80 -15.96 0.48
C TYR A 137 1.89 -15.15 1.17
N ILE A 138 1.78 -14.88 2.47
CA ILE A 138 2.77 -14.12 3.23
C ILE A 138 4.15 -14.79 3.17
N LEU A 139 4.18 -16.12 3.25
CA LEU A 139 5.41 -16.90 3.10
C LEU A 139 6.05 -16.61 1.75
N PHE A 140 5.32 -16.82 0.66
CA PHE A 140 5.86 -16.67 -0.68
C PHE A 140 6.29 -15.24 -0.99
N ILE A 141 5.44 -14.26 -0.67
CA ILE A 141 5.69 -12.86 -1.04
C ILE A 141 6.85 -12.25 -0.26
N SER A 142 7.09 -12.70 0.96
CA SER A 142 8.25 -12.24 1.75
C SER A 142 9.56 -12.80 1.21
N LEU A 143 9.57 -14.06 0.76
CA LEU A 143 10.72 -14.65 0.07
C LEU A 143 10.98 -13.97 -1.28
N VAL A 144 9.92 -13.67 -2.03
CA VAL A 144 9.99 -12.86 -3.26
C VAL A 144 10.61 -11.50 -2.98
N ALA A 145 10.25 -10.84 -1.88
CA ALA A 145 10.80 -9.54 -1.52
C ALA A 145 12.29 -9.60 -1.15
N LEU A 146 12.74 -10.65 -0.46
CA LEU A 146 14.16 -10.90 -0.20
C LEU A 146 14.94 -11.11 -1.51
N LEU A 147 14.43 -11.97 -2.40
CA LEU A 147 15.05 -12.24 -3.70
C LEU A 147 15.06 -10.98 -4.59
N SER A 148 13.99 -10.19 -4.54
CA SER A 148 13.93 -8.90 -5.23
C SER A 148 15.00 -7.93 -4.70
N GLY A 149 15.24 -7.92 -3.39
CA GLY A 149 16.36 -7.21 -2.78
C GLY A 149 17.71 -7.62 -3.39
N VAL A 150 17.98 -8.94 -3.46
CA VAL A 150 19.19 -9.48 -4.11
C VAL A 150 19.29 -9.05 -5.58
N LEU A 151 18.22 -9.21 -6.36
CA LEU A 151 18.19 -8.84 -7.79
C LEU A 151 18.47 -7.34 -8.00
N THR A 152 17.85 -6.48 -7.18
CA THR A 152 18.02 -5.02 -7.28
C THR A 152 19.42 -4.55 -6.91
N THR A 153 20.07 -5.18 -5.91
CA THR A 153 21.49 -4.89 -5.59
C THR A 153 22.42 -5.20 -6.76
N HIS A 154 22.09 -6.20 -7.58
CA HIS A 154 22.82 -6.54 -8.81
C HIS A 154 22.37 -5.74 -10.05
N GLY A 155 21.51 -4.75 -9.89
CA GLY A 155 21.03 -3.90 -10.98
C GLY A 155 19.92 -4.51 -11.84
N ARG A 156 19.31 -5.63 -11.43
CA ARG A 156 18.19 -6.29 -12.13
C ARG A 156 16.82 -5.80 -11.63
N PHE A 157 16.50 -4.55 -11.97
CA PHE A 157 15.27 -3.89 -11.51
C PHE A 157 14.01 -4.36 -12.24
N SER A 158 14.13 -4.81 -13.49
CA SER A 158 13.00 -5.21 -14.34
C SER A 158 12.28 -6.43 -13.78
N GLU A 159 13.04 -7.45 -13.38
CA GLU A 159 12.52 -8.69 -12.82
C GLU A 159 11.77 -8.43 -11.51
N ALA A 160 12.34 -7.60 -10.63
CA ALA A 160 11.66 -7.20 -9.39
C ALA A 160 10.36 -6.40 -9.66
N SER A 161 10.35 -5.57 -10.72
CA SER A 161 9.20 -4.72 -11.07
C SER A 161 8.07 -5.47 -11.78
N PHE A 162 8.33 -6.65 -12.36
CA PHE A 162 7.32 -7.47 -13.03
C PHE A 162 6.42 -8.26 -12.07
N VAL A 163 6.90 -8.53 -10.85
CA VAL A 163 6.19 -9.33 -9.83
C VAL A 163 4.73 -8.88 -9.59
N PRO A 164 4.43 -7.57 -9.44
CA PRO A 164 3.04 -7.11 -9.25
C PRO A 164 2.16 -7.29 -10.50
N VAL A 165 2.74 -7.20 -11.70
CA VAL A 165 2.03 -7.44 -12.96
C VAL A 165 1.58 -8.90 -13.03
N LEU A 166 2.48 -9.83 -12.71
CA LEU A 166 2.18 -11.25 -12.70
C LEU A 166 0.98 -11.58 -11.81
N MET A 167 0.87 -10.97 -10.62
CA MET A 167 -0.29 -11.14 -9.75
C MET A 167 -1.59 -10.73 -10.42
N ASN A 168 -1.62 -9.53 -11.02
CA ASN A 168 -2.85 -9.05 -11.64
C ASN A 168 -3.27 -9.92 -12.84
N LEU A 169 -2.31 -10.37 -13.65
CA LEU A 169 -2.56 -11.28 -14.77
C LEU A 169 -3.10 -12.64 -14.31
N MET A 170 -2.55 -13.21 -13.24
CA MET A 170 -3.02 -14.48 -12.67
C MET A 170 -4.47 -14.37 -12.16
N PHE A 171 -4.81 -13.27 -11.49
CA PHE A 171 -6.18 -13.02 -11.05
C PHE A 171 -7.17 -12.85 -12.21
N ILE A 172 -6.78 -12.09 -13.24
CA ILE A 172 -7.60 -11.93 -14.45
C ILE A 172 -7.83 -13.28 -15.13
N ALA A 173 -6.77 -14.07 -15.32
CA ALA A 173 -6.85 -15.39 -15.92
C ALA A 173 -7.71 -16.35 -15.09
N ALA A 174 -7.58 -16.33 -13.76
CA ALA A 174 -8.35 -17.18 -12.86
C ALA A 174 -9.85 -16.86 -12.85
N MET A 175 -10.23 -15.58 -12.88
CA MET A 175 -11.63 -15.18 -13.01
C MET A 175 -12.21 -15.58 -14.37
N TRP A 176 -11.42 -15.42 -15.44
CA TRP A 176 -11.84 -15.82 -16.78
C TRP A 176 -12.02 -17.34 -16.89
N SER A 177 -11.07 -18.13 -16.35
CA SER A 177 -11.16 -19.59 -16.34
C SER A 177 -12.31 -20.08 -15.45
N ALA A 178 -12.52 -19.47 -14.27
CA ALA A 178 -13.63 -19.83 -13.39
C ALA A 178 -14.98 -19.61 -14.08
N THR A 179 -15.12 -18.49 -14.79
CA THR A 179 -16.35 -18.18 -15.53
C THR A 179 -16.58 -19.18 -16.66
N TRP A 180 -15.54 -19.55 -17.40
CA TRP A 180 -15.65 -20.48 -18.52
C TRP A 180 -15.90 -21.93 -18.08
N MET A 181 -15.32 -22.34 -16.95
CA MET A 181 -15.41 -23.70 -16.41
C MET A 181 -16.56 -23.88 -15.40
N GLY A 182 -17.28 -22.80 -15.04
CA GLY A 182 -18.35 -22.82 -14.05
C GLY A 182 -17.88 -23.07 -12.62
N TRP A 183 -16.65 -22.67 -12.28
CA TRP A 183 -16.11 -22.82 -10.92
C TRP A 183 -16.60 -21.72 -9.99
N ASP A 184 -16.60 -22.00 -8.68
CA ASP A 184 -16.85 -20.98 -7.66
C ASP A 184 -15.77 -19.88 -7.73
N ILE A 185 -16.18 -18.67 -8.05
CA ILE A 185 -15.26 -17.54 -8.28
C ILE A 185 -14.58 -17.13 -6.98
N GLY A 186 -15.27 -17.16 -5.83
CA GLY A 186 -14.71 -16.79 -4.53
C GLY A 186 -13.58 -17.72 -4.12
N LEU A 187 -13.83 -19.03 -4.17
CA LEU A 187 -12.83 -20.05 -3.87
C LEU A 187 -11.69 -20.05 -4.90
N THR A 188 -11.99 -19.82 -6.18
CA THR A 188 -10.97 -19.68 -7.22
C THR A 188 -10.03 -18.52 -6.92
N LEU A 189 -10.57 -17.35 -6.54
CA LEU A 189 -9.77 -16.20 -6.14
C LEU A 189 -8.96 -16.47 -4.88
N ALA A 190 -9.54 -17.13 -3.88
CA ALA A 190 -8.82 -17.52 -2.66
C ALA A 190 -7.61 -18.42 -2.96
N TRP A 191 -7.74 -19.41 -3.85
CA TRP A 191 -6.62 -20.24 -4.30
C TRP A 191 -5.65 -19.53 -5.24
N THR A 192 -6.12 -18.53 -5.99
CA THR A 192 -5.25 -17.73 -6.87
C THR A 192 -4.20 -16.97 -6.09
N VAL A 193 -4.51 -16.57 -4.85
CA VAL A 193 -3.58 -15.86 -3.94
C VAL A 193 -2.28 -16.65 -3.69
N PRO A 194 -2.30 -17.86 -3.09
CA PRO A 194 -1.09 -18.65 -2.89
C PRO A 194 -0.46 -19.15 -4.20
N VAL A 195 -1.27 -19.51 -5.21
CA VAL A 195 -0.74 -19.94 -6.53
C VAL A 195 0.08 -18.82 -7.18
N THR A 196 -0.40 -17.57 -7.08
CA THR A 196 0.36 -16.40 -7.51
C THR A 196 1.65 -16.25 -6.72
N GLY A 197 1.61 -16.41 -5.39
CA GLY A 197 2.81 -16.37 -4.56
C GLY A 197 3.88 -17.37 -5.01
N ILE A 198 3.46 -18.61 -5.29
CA ILE A 198 4.34 -19.66 -5.83
C ILE A 198 4.92 -19.24 -7.18
N ALA A 199 4.09 -18.73 -8.10
CA ALA A 199 4.54 -18.27 -9.41
C ALA A 199 5.55 -17.10 -9.32
N GLN A 200 5.28 -16.13 -8.45
CA GLN A 200 6.18 -15.01 -8.17
C GLN A 200 7.52 -15.49 -7.58
N LEU A 201 7.47 -16.45 -6.65
CA LEU A 201 8.67 -17.04 -6.05
C LEU A 201 9.47 -17.81 -7.10
N ALA A 202 8.83 -18.65 -7.91
CA ALA A 202 9.48 -19.40 -8.98
C ALA A 202 10.15 -18.47 -10.00
N PHE A 203 9.48 -17.38 -10.37
CA PHE A 203 10.02 -16.38 -11.28
C PHE A 203 11.27 -15.68 -10.72
N THR A 204 11.18 -15.15 -9.50
CA THR A 204 12.31 -14.44 -8.85
C THR A 204 13.46 -15.37 -8.49
N TRP A 205 13.14 -16.61 -8.08
CA TRP A 205 14.12 -17.65 -7.82
C TRP A 205 14.90 -18.02 -9.08
N ARG A 206 14.22 -18.25 -10.20
CA ARG A 206 14.87 -18.54 -11.48
C ARG A 206 15.74 -17.36 -11.95
N ALA A 207 15.27 -16.13 -11.78
CA ALA A 207 16.05 -14.93 -12.10
C ALA A 207 17.34 -14.86 -11.27
N ALA A 208 17.28 -15.17 -9.97
CA ALA A 208 18.45 -15.18 -9.10
C ALA A 208 19.39 -16.36 -9.41
N HIS A 209 18.85 -17.54 -9.72
CA HIS A 209 19.64 -18.69 -10.14
C HIS A 209 20.43 -18.41 -11.42
N ASN A 210 19.83 -17.72 -12.39
CA ASN A 210 20.51 -17.29 -13.62
C ASN A 210 21.65 -16.28 -13.38
N MET A 211 21.78 -15.73 -12.16
CA MET A 211 22.90 -14.89 -11.74
C MET A 211 23.96 -15.64 -10.95
N GLY A 212 23.83 -16.96 -10.82
CA GLY A 212 24.76 -17.80 -10.03
C GLY A 212 24.39 -17.93 -8.56
N TYR A 213 23.29 -17.33 -8.10
CA TYR A 213 22.81 -17.51 -6.73
C TYR A 213 21.99 -18.80 -6.62
N SER A 214 22.58 -19.82 -6.01
CA SER A 214 21.85 -21.03 -5.62
C SER A 214 21.35 -20.90 -4.19
N PHE A 215 20.04 -20.69 -4.06
CA PHE A 215 19.37 -20.82 -2.77
C PHE A 215 19.00 -22.30 -2.60
N THR A 216 19.28 -22.87 -1.44
CA THR A 216 18.78 -24.19 -1.08
C THR A 216 18.07 -24.03 0.25
N LEU A 217 16.79 -24.40 0.27
CA LEU A 217 15.98 -24.48 1.47
C LEU A 217 16.67 -25.43 2.44
N GLY A 218 16.99 -24.93 3.61
CA GLY A 218 17.68 -25.67 4.65
C GLY A 218 17.29 -25.18 6.04
N TRP A 219 17.79 -25.86 7.06
CA TRP A 219 17.57 -25.45 8.44
C TRP A 219 18.21 -24.08 8.71
N PRO A 220 17.53 -23.18 9.45
CA PRO A 220 18.06 -21.86 9.77
C PRO A 220 19.32 -22.00 10.62
N ARG A 221 20.42 -21.42 10.16
CA ARG A 221 21.67 -21.34 10.91
C ARG A 221 21.74 -20.00 11.64
N TRP A 222 21.85 -20.03 12.97
CA TRP A 222 21.95 -18.82 13.79
C TRP A 222 23.36 -18.21 13.74
N THR A 223 23.71 -17.62 12.60
CA THR A 223 24.97 -16.89 12.41
C THR A 223 24.93 -15.52 13.09
N SER A 224 26.10 -14.92 13.33
CA SER A 224 26.22 -13.56 13.88
C SER A 224 25.49 -12.54 13.00
N ASP A 225 25.56 -12.71 11.69
CA ASP A 225 24.91 -11.83 10.72
C ASP A 225 23.37 -11.98 10.75
N LEU A 226 22.86 -13.20 10.90
CA LEU A 226 21.41 -13.42 11.07
C LEU A 226 20.90 -12.82 12.38
N LYS A 227 21.65 -12.96 13.48
CA LYS A 227 21.32 -12.33 14.76
C LYS A 227 21.28 -10.81 14.64
N ARG A 228 22.25 -10.22 13.95
CA ARG A 228 22.29 -8.78 13.69
C ARG A 228 21.11 -8.33 12.82
N LEU A 229 20.79 -9.08 11.77
CA LEU A 229 19.61 -8.81 10.94
C LEU A 229 18.33 -8.85 11.76
N ALA A 230 18.15 -9.85 12.61
CA ALA A 230 16.99 -9.98 13.49
C ALA A 230 16.88 -8.83 14.51
N LEU A 231 18.00 -8.41 15.10
CA LEU A 231 18.06 -7.29 16.06
C LEU A 231 17.66 -5.95 15.42
N ILE A 232 18.00 -5.75 14.14
CA ILE A 232 17.65 -4.53 13.40
C ILE A 232 16.21 -4.61 12.87
N ALA A 233 15.86 -5.73 12.24
CA ALA A 233 14.56 -5.87 11.59
C ALA A 233 13.41 -6.01 12.60
N GLY A 234 13.60 -6.73 13.71
CA GLY A 234 12.55 -7.02 14.69
C GLY A 234 11.83 -5.78 15.22
N PRO A 235 12.54 -4.80 15.83
CA PRO A 235 11.93 -3.56 16.32
C PRO A 235 11.27 -2.75 15.20
N ALA A 236 11.87 -2.72 14.01
CA ALA A 236 11.35 -1.97 12.89
C ALA A 236 10.07 -2.61 12.30
N VAL A 237 9.94 -3.94 12.30
CA VAL A 237 8.70 -4.64 11.92
C VAL A 237 7.57 -4.27 12.90
N LEU A 238 7.87 -4.28 14.20
CA LEU A 238 6.91 -3.89 15.25
C LEU A 238 6.50 -2.41 15.13
N ALA A 239 7.45 -1.52 14.85
CA ALA A 239 7.17 -0.09 14.65
C ALA A 239 6.34 0.18 13.39
N GLY A 240 6.58 -0.57 12.30
CA GLY A 240 5.75 -0.54 11.09
C GLY A 240 4.31 -0.99 11.36
N GLY A 241 4.13 -1.87 12.37
CA GLY A 241 2.87 -2.31 13.00
C GLY A 241 1.82 -1.22 13.15
N VAL A 242 2.22 -0.15 13.83
CA VAL A 242 1.35 0.93 14.30
C VAL A 242 0.64 1.65 13.15
N VAL A 243 1.28 1.74 11.98
CA VAL A 243 0.77 2.50 10.83
C VAL A 243 -0.34 1.74 10.09
N GLN A 244 -0.37 0.39 10.15
CA GLN A 244 -1.40 -0.38 9.44
C GLN A 244 -2.72 -0.47 10.22
N ILE A 245 -2.75 -0.10 11.50
CA ILE A 245 -3.97 -0.10 12.33
C ILE A 245 -5.05 0.82 11.73
N ASN A 246 -4.67 1.87 11.01
CA ASN A 246 -5.61 2.78 10.36
C ASN A 246 -6.54 2.06 9.35
N LEU A 247 -6.07 0.99 8.70
CA LEU A 247 -6.89 0.20 7.77
C LEU A 247 -7.93 -0.69 8.48
N LEU A 248 -7.69 -1.01 9.75
CA LEU A 248 -8.58 -1.84 10.56
C LEU A 248 -9.89 -1.11 10.87
N VAL A 249 -9.79 0.17 11.23
CA VAL A 249 -10.91 1.01 11.67
C VAL A 249 -11.98 1.14 10.58
N GLY A 250 -11.58 1.55 9.37
CA GLY A 250 -12.51 1.66 8.24
C GLY A 250 -13.14 0.31 7.88
N ARG A 251 -12.31 -0.75 7.91
CA ARG A 251 -12.68 -2.19 7.90
C ARG A 251 -13.89 -2.47 8.79
N GLN A 252 -13.68 -2.12 10.05
CA GLN A 252 -14.55 -2.52 11.11
C GLN A 252 -15.91 -1.81 11.01
N VAL A 253 -15.91 -0.50 10.76
CA VAL A 253 -17.15 0.27 10.58
C VAL A 253 -17.93 -0.20 9.35
N ALA A 254 -17.25 -0.47 8.24
CA ALA A 254 -17.88 -0.94 7.01
C ALA A 254 -18.52 -2.33 7.18
N SER A 255 -17.91 -3.23 7.96
CA SER A 255 -18.37 -4.62 8.09
C SER A 255 -19.82 -4.79 8.60
N PHE A 256 -20.37 -3.78 9.27
CA PHE A 256 -21.74 -3.79 9.78
C PHE A 256 -22.80 -3.40 8.74
N THR A 257 -22.39 -2.97 7.55
CA THR A 257 -23.29 -2.66 6.44
C THR A 257 -23.00 -3.63 5.30
N GLU A 258 -24.02 -4.31 4.78
CA GLU A 258 -23.87 -5.22 3.65
C GLU A 258 -23.40 -4.47 2.39
N GLY A 259 -22.38 -5.01 1.71
CA GLY A 259 -21.76 -4.41 0.53
C GLY A 259 -20.79 -3.25 0.80
N ALA A 260 -20.79 -2.70 2.01
CA ALA A 260 -19.99 -1.51 2.32
C ALA A 260 -18.48 -1.73 2.26
N VAL A 261 -17.98 -2.93 2.57
CA VAL A 261 -16.55 -3.22 2.43
C VAL A 261 -16.14 -3.11 0.96
N ALA A 262 -16.99 -3.60 0.06
CA ALA A 262 -16.77 -3.53 -1.38
C ALA A 262 -16.89 -2.08 -1.89
N TRP A 263 -17.95 -1.34 -1.54
CA TRP A 263 -18.14 0.05 -1.97
C TRP A 263 -16.96 0.94 -1.57
N LEU A 264 -16.51 0.85 -0.31
CA LEU A 264 -15.36 1.63 0.16
C LEU A 264 -14.07 1.22 -0.55
N THR A 265 -13.89 -0.09 -0.82
CA THR A 265 -12.70 -0.58 -1.53
C THR A 265 -12.65 -0.07 -2.97
N TYR A 266 -13.77 -0.12 -3.70
CA TYR A 266 -13.84 0.36 -5.08
C TYR A 266 -13.71 1.89 -5.19
N ALA A 267 -14.28 2.63 -4.23
CA ALA A 267 -14.08 4.07 -4.14
C ALA A 267 -12.61 4.42 -3.80
N ASP A 268 -11.98 3.67 -2.91
CA ASP A 268 -10.59 3.86 -2.49
C ASP A 268 -9.60 3.72 -3.66
N ARG A 269 -9.88 2.80 -4.59
CA ARG A 269 -9.09 2.63 -5.81
C ARG A 269 -9.10 3.84 -6.73
N LEU A 270 -10.25 4.51 -6.88
CA LEU A 270 -10.39 5.60 -7.84
C LEU A 270 -9.62 6.85 -7.40
N TYR A 271 -9.70 7.25 -6.13
CA TYR A 271 -8.92 8.41 -5.66
C TYR A 271 -7.42 8.12 -5.53
N GLN A 272 -7.03 6.85 -5.35
CA GLN A 272 -5.61 6.44 -5.33
C GLN A 272 -4.90 6.65 -6.68
N LEU A 273 -5.63 6.70 -7.79
CA LEU A 273 -5.05 6.93 -9.12
C LEU A 273 -4.39 8.32 -9.20
N PRO A 274 -5.10 9.45 -9.00
CA PRO A 274 -4.48 10.77 -8.89
C PRO A 274 -3.43 10.87 -7.77
N LEU A 275 -3.75 10.37 -6.57
CA LEU A 275 -2.87 10.41 -5.41
C LEU A 275 -1.51 9.74 -5.69
N GLY A 276 -1.52 8.62 -6.42
CA GLY A 276 -0.32 7.89 -6.76
C GLY A 276 0.59 8.64 -7.74
N VAL A 277 0.02 9.31 -8.74
CA VAL A 277 0.79 10.12 -9.71
C VAL A 277 1.47 11.28 -9.00
N VAL A 278 0.72 12.05 -8.20
CA VAL A 278 1.27 13.21 -7.49
C VAL A 278 2.25 12.79 -6.41
N GLY A 279 1.93 11.73 -5.67
CA GLY A 279 2.81 11.19 -4.62
C GLY A 279 4.16 10.72 -5.16
N ILE A 280 4.20 10.12 -6.36
CA ILE A 280 5.46 9.74 -7.02
C ILE A 280 6.25 11.01 -7.37
N ALA A 281 5.62 12.01 -8.01
CA ALA A 281 6.28 13.25 -8.38
C ALA A 281 6.90 13.98 -7.17
N ILE A 282 6.16 14.07 -6.06
CA ILE A 282 6.67 14.66 -4.81
C ILE A 282 7.84 13.84 -4.25
N GLY A 283 7.69 12.52 -4.15
CA GLY A 283 8.69 11.65 -3.54
C GLY A 283 10.01 11.60 -4.31
N THR A 284 9.97 11.66 -5.64
CA THR A 284 11.18 11.58 -6.48
C THR A 284 11.87 12.92 -6.68
N VAL A 285 11.13 14.02 -6.66
CA VAL A 285 11.68 15.36 -6.98
C VAL A 285 11.80 16.22 -5.73
N LEU A 286 10.74 16.36 -4.94
CA LEU A 286 10.69 17.32 -3.84
C LEU A 286 11.59 16.90 -2.66
N LEU A 287 11.53 15.63 -2.26
CA LEU A 287 12.27 15.16 -1.09
C LEU A 287 13.80 15.25 -1.25
N PRO A 288 14.41 14.78 -2.37
CA PRO A 288 15.85 14.92 -2.57
C PRO A 288 16.29 16.38 -2.71
N ASP A 289 15.51 17.21 -3.42
CA ASP A 289 15.85 18.62 -3.59
C ASP A 289 15.79 19.38 -2.26
N LEU A 290 14.72 19.20 -1.48
CA LEU A 290 14.57 19.82 -0.17
C LEU A 290 15.67 19.38 0.80
N SER A 291 16.02 18.09 0.82
CA SER A 291 17.11 17.57 1.65
C SER A 291 18.47 18.18 1.28
N ARG A 292 18.74 18.37 -0.02
CA ARG A 292 19.96 19.01 -0.51
C ARG A 292 20.03 20.48 -0.11
N ARG A 293 18.93 21.24 -0.30
CA ARG A 293 18.88 22.68 0.01
C ARG A 293 18.99 22.96 1.51
N LEU A 294 18.28 22.18 2.34
CA LEU A 294 18.38 22.30 3.80
C LEU A 294 19.79 21.96 4.32
N ARG A 295 20.45 20.93 3.77
CA ARG A 295 21.85 20.62 4.11
C ARG A 295 22.83 21.72 3.67
N ALA A 296 22.52 22.44 2.61
CA ALA A 296 23.32 23.55 2.11
C ALA A 296 23.05 24.89 2.85
N GLY A 297 22.09 24.92 3.79
CA GLY A 297 21.67 26.16 4.45
C GLY A 297 20.90 27.13 3.54
N ASP A 298 20.41 26.67 2.39
CA ASP A 298 19.64 27.46 1.42
C ASP A 298 18.17 27.54 1.86
N ALA A 299 17.92 28.41 2.83
CA ALA A 299 16.61 28.59 3.44
C ALA A 299 15.55 29.08 2.44
N GLU A 300 15.93 30.02 1.57
CA GLU A 300 15.05 30.62 0.57
C GLU A 300 14.70 29.63 -0.54
N GLY A 301 15.69 28.87 -1.03
CA GLY A 301 15.44 27.83 -2.00
C GLY A 301 14.65 26.66 -1.44
N GLY A 302 14.85 26.29 -0.16
CA GLY A 302 14.02 25.30 0.52
C GLY A 302 12.56 25.74 0.59
N ARG A 303 12.31 27.02 0.89
CA ARG A 303 10.98 27.64 0.88
C ARG A 303 10.35 27.63 -0.51
N ASP A 304 11.09 28.00 -1.54
CA ASP A 304 10.59 27.97 -2.92
C ASP A 304 10.22 26.54 -3.32
N SER A 305 11.12 25.57 -3.15
CA SER A 305 10.84 24.16 -3.50
C SER A 305 9.60 23.63 -2.81
N LEU A 306 9.41 23.90 -1.51
CA LEU A 306 8.22 23.50 -0.78
C LEU A 306 6.94 24.16 -1.35
N ASN A 307 6.94 25.48 -1.54
CA ASN A 307 5.77 26.21 -2.04
C ASN A 307 5.43 25.82 -3.48
N ARG A 308 6.43 25.68 -4.37
CA ARG A 308 6.24 25.18 -5.73
C ARG A 308 5.68 23.75 -5.74
N GLY A 309 6.20 22.89 -4.87
CA GLY A 309 5.71 21.53 -4.68
C GLY A 309 4.26 21.49 -4.20
N ALA A 310 3.90 22.34 -3.23
CA ALA A 310 2.55 22.49 -2.73
C ALA A 310 1.59 23.06 -3.79
N GLU A 311 2.02 24.06 -4.56
CA GLU A 311 1.22 24.60 -5.68
C GLU A 311 0.97 23.54 -6.74
N PHE A 312 2.01 22.82 -7.16
CA PHE A 312 1.87 21.74 -8.14
C PHE A 312 0.92 20.64 -7.64
N ALA A 313 1.07 20.25 -6.37
CA ALA A 313 0.19 19.30 -5.71
C ALA A 313 -1.27 19.77 -5.73
N LEU A 314 -1.54 21.00 -5.32
CA LEU A 314 -2.89 21.57 -5.29
C LEU A 314 -3.47 21.78 -6.68
N ALA A 315 -2.68 22.27 -7.63
CA ALA A 315 -3.08 22.49 -9.02
C ALA A 315 -3.53 21.20 -9.71
N LEU A 316 -2.98 20.04 -9.33
CA LEU A 316 -3.42 18.75 -9.87
C LEU A 316 -4.55 18.12 -9.05
N THR A 317 -4.53 18.30 -7.72
CA THR A 317 -5.46 17.60 -6.83
C THR A 317 -6.79 18.29 -6.64
N LEU A 318 -6.86 19.62 -6.72
CA LEU A 318 -8.13 20.34 -6.60
C LEU A 318 -9.05 20.07 -7.79
N PRO A 319 -8.62 20.16 -9.06
CA PRO A 319 -9.47 19.78 -10.20
C PRO A 319 -9.87 18.31 -10.15
N ALA A 320 -8.96 17.43 -9.75
CA ALA A 320 -9.25 16.01 -9.58
C ALA A 320 -10.27 15.76 -8.45
N ALA A 321 -10.16 16.46 -7.33
CA ALA A 321 -11.10 16.38 -6.21
C ALA A 321 -12.50 16.83 -6.65
N VAL A 322 -12.60 17.97 -7.33
CA VAL A 322 -13.86 18.48 -7.88
C VAL A 322 -14.46 17.48 -8.87
N ALA A 323 -13.65 16.92 -9.79
CA ALA A 323 -14.13 15.89 -10.70
C ALA A 323 -14.65 14.65 -9.94
N LEU A 324 -13.88 14.11 -8.99
CA LEU A 324 -14.29 12.96 -8.20
C LEU A 324 -15.55 13.22 -7.36
N MET A 325 -15.82 14.47 -6.96
CA MET A 325 -17.03 14.85 -6.24
C MET A 325 -18.23 15.03 -7.18
N VAL A 326 -18.06 15.72 -8.30
CA VAL A 326 -19.16 16.12 -9.20
C VAL A 326 -19.60 14.97 -10.09
N ILE A 327 -18.65 14.21 -10.65
CA ILE A 327 -18.94 13.11 -11.58
C ILE A 327 -18.78 11.73 -10.94
N ALA A 328 -18.86 11.64 -9.61
CA ALA A 328 -18.71 10.38 -8.86
C ALA A 328 -19.65 9.28 -9.38
N GLY A 329 -20.94 9.62 -9.59
CA GLY A 329 -21.97 8.71 -10.08
C GLY A 329 -21.67 8.17 -11.48
N PRO A 330 -21.53 9.03 -12.50
CA PRO A 330 -21.13 8.61 -13.84
C PRO A 330 -19.83 7.82 -13.89
N LEU A 331 -18.85 8.19 -13.06
CA LEU A 331 -17.57 7.48 -13.01
C LEU A 331 -17.75 6.06 -12.46
N CYS A 332 -18.51 5.88 -11.38
CA CYS A 332 -18.79 4.56 -10.82
C CYS A 332 -19.65 3.70 -11.75
N SER A 333 -20.64 4.31 -12.44
CA SER A 333 -21.51 3.56 -13.34
C SER A 333 -20.76 3.05 -14.57
N VAL A 334 -19.96 3.90 -15.22
CA VAL A 334 -19.20 3.51 -16.42
C VAL A 334 -18.15 2.46 -16.09
N LEU A 335 -17.49 2.57 -14.93
CA LEU A 335 -16.36 1.69 -14.60
C LEU A 335 -16.80 0.37 -13.97
N TYR A 336 -17.81 0.39 -13.09
CA TYR A 336 -18.14 -0.77 -12.26
C TYR A 336 -19.53 -1.35 -12.51
N GLN A 337 -20.52 -0.57 -12.97
CA GLN A 337 -21.91 -1.05 -13.09
C GLN A 337 -22.10 -1.99 -14.27
N ARG A 338 -21.86 -3.28 -14.03
CA ARG A 338 -21.97 -4.38 -14.99
C ARG A 338 -22.04 -5.71 -14.24
N GLY A 339 -22.73 -6.69 -14.82
CA GLY A 339 -22.84 -8.03 -14.24
C GLY A 339 -23.48 -7.99 -12.84
N ALA A 340 -22.78 -8.54 -11.85
CA ALA A 340 -23.23 -8.61 -10.46
C ALA A 340 -23.17 -7.26 -9.71
N PHE A 341 -22.56 -6.22 -10.29
CA PHE A 341 -22.49 -4.88 -9.68
C PHE A 341 -23.68 -4.01 -10.11
N THR A 342 -24.55 -3.72 -9.17
CA THR A 342 -25.85 -3.08 -9.45
C THR A 342 -25.76 -1.55 -9.50
N ALA A 343 -26.85 -0.91 -9.92
CA ALA A 343 -26.99 0.55 -9.85
C ALA A 343 -26.95 1.08 -8.41
N ALA A 344 -27.46 0.31 -7.44
CA ALA A 344 -27.41 0.66 -6.02
C ALA A 344 -25.96 0.66 -5.51
N ASP A 345 -25.16 -0.33 -5.92
CA ASP A 345 -23.74 -0.41 -5.60
C ASP A 345 -22.95 0.77 -6.18
N SER A 346 -23.29 1.16 -7.40
CA SER A 346 -22.70 2.33 -8.06
C SER A 346 -23.01 3.62 -7.30
N ALA A 347 -24.27 3.80 -6.87
CA ALA A 347 -24.67 4.96 -6.07
C ALA A 347 -23.96 5.00 -4.71
N ALA A 348 -23.88 3.87 -3.99
CA ALA A 348 -23.21 3.79 -2.71
C ALA A 348 -21.69 4.02 -2.83
N THR A 349 -21.06 3.45 -3.86
CA THR A 349 -19.64 3.68 -4.17
C THR A 349 -19.38 5.14 -4.55
N ALA A 350 -20.30 5.79 -5.28
CA ALA A 350 -20.19 7.19 -5.64
C ALA A 350 -20.25 8.13 -4.42
N ILE A 351 -21.08 7.82 -3.41
CA ILE A 351 -21.11 8.58 -2.15
C ILE A 351 -19.74 8.52 -1.47
N ALA A 352 -19.17 7.31 -1.30
CA ALA A 352 -17.85 7.15 -0.72
C ALA A 352 -16.76 7.86 -1.53
N LEU A 353 -16.85 7.77 -2.86
CA LEU A 353 -15.89 8.41 -3.76
C LEU A 353 -15.91 9.93 -3.67
N ALA A 354 -17.10 10.54 -3.60
CA ALA A 354 -17.22 11.99 -3.45
C ALA A 354 -16.60 12.45 -2.12
N ILE A 355 -16.84 11.71 -1.03
CA ILE A 355 -16.24 12.01 0.28
C ILE A 355 -14.71 11.87 0.24
N TYR A 356 -14.17 10.82 -0.39
CA TYR A 356 -12.73 10.68 -0.59
C TYR A 356 -12.15 11.73 -1.52
N GLY A 357 -12.91 12.18 -2.53
CA GLY A 357 -12.55 13.29 -3.41
C GLY A 357 -12.25 14.57 -2.62
N ALA A 358 -13.10 14.91 -1.65
CA ALA A 358 -12.86 16.04 -0.74
C ALA A 358 -11.61 15.86 0.16
N GLY A 359 -11.16 14.62 0.37
CA GLY A 359 -9.92 14.30 1.10
C GLY A 359 -8.66 14.28 0.23
N LEU A 360 -8.80 14.16 -1.09
CA LEU A 360 -7.66 14.02 -2.02
C LEU A 360 -6.60 15.12 -1.87
N PRO A 361 -6.94 16.42 -1.77
CA PRO A 361 -5.94 17.47 -1.57
C PRO A 361 -5.17 17.28 -0.25
N ALA A 362 -5.84 16.85 0.82
CA ALA A 362 -5.21 16.58 2.10
C ALA A 362 -4.22 15.41 2.04
N PHE A 363 -4.63 14.31 1.38
CA PHE A 363 -3.78 13.13 1.16
C PHE A 363 -2.57 13.42 0.26
N VAL A 364 -2.52 14.55 -0.44
CA VAL A 364 -1.31 14.96 -1.15
C VAL A 364 -0.50 15.94 -0.32
N LEU A 365 -1.14 16.93 0.29
CA LEU A 365 -0.48 17.92 1.16
C LEU A 365 0.31 17.25 2.28
N HIS A 366 -0.19 16.17 2.88
CA HIS A 366 0.56 15.47 3.92
C HIS A 366 1.91 14.90 3.42
N LYS A 367 2.03 14.54 2.13
CA LYS A 367 3.27 14.05 1.49
C LYS A 367 4.19 15.19 1.10
N VAL A 368 3.64 16.39 0.86
CA VAL A 368 4.43 17.61 0.64
C VAL A 368 5.06 18.09 1.94
N LEU A 369 4.33 18.01 3.05
CA LEU A 369 4.78 18.53 4.35
C LEU A 369 5.72 17.58 5.10
N GLN A 370 5.54 16.26 4.99
CA GLN A 370 6.41 15.27 5.67
C GLN A 370 7.92 15.46 5.40
N PRO A 371 8.38 15.71 4.15
CA PRO A 371 9.77 16.02 3.86
C PRO A 371 10.41 17.10 4.73
N LEU A 372 9.66 18.12 5.18
CA LEU A 372 10.20 19.17 6.06
C LEU A 372 10.72 18.62 7.40
N TYR A 373 10.06 17.61 7.92
CA TYR A 373 10.39 16.98 9.19
C TYR A 373 11.55 15.99 9.00
N TYR A 374 11.45 15.14 7.97
CA TYR A 374 12.46 14.10 7.72
C TYR A 374 13.81 14.67 7.29
N ALA A 375 13.84 15.75 6.52
CA ALA A 375 15.09 16.43 6.15
C ALA A 375 15.79 17.07 7.36
N ARG A 376 15.07 17.30 8.47
CA ARG A 376 15.59 17.81 9.74
C ARG A 376 15.77 16.71 10.80
N GLU A 377 15.74 15.44 10.39
CA GLU A 377 15.87 14.26 11.27
C GLU A 377 14.78 14.14 12.36
N ASP A 378 13.70 14.94 12.26
CA ASP A 378 12.54 14.86 13.16
C ASP A 378 11.55 13.82 12.65
N THR A 379 11.78 12.56 13.03
CA THR A 379 10.86 11.46 12.74
C THR A 379 9.77 11.28 13.78
N ARG A 380 9.93 11.90 14.97
CA ARG A 380 9.02 11.73 16.11
C ARG A 380 7.73 12.51 15.93
N ARG A 381 7.78 13.79 15.53
CA ARG A 381 6.56 14.60 15.37
C ARG A 381 5.62 14.04 14.29
N PRO A 382 6.09 13.69 13.07
CA PRO A 382 5.21 13.09 12.06
C PRO A 382 4.56 11.79 12.54
N PHE A 383 5.29 10.96 13.30
CA PHE A 383 4.74 9.74 13.88
C PHE A 383 3.62 10.04 14.89
N VAL A 384 3.83 10.97 15.83
CA VAL A 384 2.80 11.38 16.80
C VAL A 384 1.56 11.94 16.09
N TYR A 385 1.73 12.78 15.07
CA TYR A 385 0.61 13.29 14.28
C TYR A 385 -0.15 12.18 13.54
N ALA A 386 0.56 11.19 12.98
CA ALA A 386 -0.07 10.03 12.36
C ALA A 386 -0.90 9.21 13.37
N VAL A 387 -0.39 9.00 14.59
CA VAL A 387 -1.12 8.31 15.66
C VAL A 387 -2.35 9.11 16.11
N LEU A 388 -2.23 10.42 16.31
CA LEU A 388 -3.37 11.28 16.67
C LEU A 388 -4.44 11.30 15.56
N SER A 389 -4.02 11.40 14.30
CA SER A 389 -4.91 11.34 13.14
C SER A 389 -5.63 9.98 13.07
N MET A 390 -4.93 8.88 13.32
CA MET A 390 -5.52 7.54 13.39
C MET A 390 -6.55 7.41 14.53
N ILE A 391 -6.24 7.91 15.73
CA ILE A 391 -7.19 7.93 16.85
C ILE A 391 -8.42 8.76 16.48
N THR A 392 -8.21 9.91 15.84
CA THR A 392 -9.30 10.78 15.39
C THR A 392 -10.15 10.10 14.34
N ASN A 393 -9.52 9.37 13.40
CA ASN A 393 -10.23 8.55 12.42
C ASN A 393 -11.12 7.53 13.15
N ALA A 394 -10.58 6.77 14.11
CA ALA A 394 -11.37 5.81 14.90
C ALA A 394 -12.56 6.45 15.63
N VAL A 395 -12.34 7.57 16.30
CA VAL A 395 -13.38 8.30 17.03
C VAL A 395 -14.48 8.78 16.08
N ILE A 396 -14.11 9.39 14.95
CA ILE A 396 -15.09 9.88 13.96
C ILE A 396 -15.81 8.71 13.29
N ALA A 397 -15.10 7.65 12.90
CA ALA A 397 -15.67 6.52 12.18
C ALA A 397 -16.69 5.80 13.06
N ILE A 398 -16.33 5.49 14.30
CA ILE A 398 -17.22 4.80 15.27
C ILE A 398 -18.33 5.74 15.74
N GLY A 399 -18.02 7.01 16.00
CA GLY A 399 -18.99 7.99 16.50
C GLY A 399 -20.06 8.39 15.48
N LEU A 400 -19.70 8.50 14.20
CA LEU A 400 -20.65 8.84 13.13
C LEU A 400 -21.33 7.61 12.51
N MET A 401 -20.86 6.40 12.79
CA MET A 401 -21.42 5.16 12.26
C MET A 401 -22.95 5.04 12.47
N PRO A 402 -23.53 5.35 13.65
CA PRO A 402 -24.99 5.24 13.83
C PRO A 402 -25.80 6.23 12.98
N ILE A 403 -25.19 7.32 12.53
CA ILE A 403 -25.86 8.42 11.81
C ILE A 403 -25.65 8.31 10.30
N LEU A 404 -24.42 8.00 9.87
CA LEU A 404 -24.00 8.01 8.46
C LEU A 404 -23.78 6.61 7.88
N GLY A 405 -23.95 5.54 8.68
CA GLY A 405 -23.69 4.17 8.26
C GLY A 405 -22.27 3.99 7.72
N PHE A 406 -22.13 3.30 6.59
CA PHE A 406 -20.81 3.07 5.97
C PHE A 406 -20.06 4.34 5.58
N ALA A 407 -20.76 5.43 5.26
CA ALA A 407 -20.14 6.69 4.85
C ALA A 407 -19.32 7.33 5.99
N ALA A 408 -19.59 6.94 7.25
CA ALA A 408 -18.80 7.37 8.41
C ALA A 408 -17.31 7.02 8.24
N ALA A 409 -16.98 5.86 7.67
CA ALA A 409 -15.60 5.45 7.44
C ALA A 409 -14.90 6.35 6.39
N ALA A 410 -15.61 6.74 5.33
CA ALA A 410 -15.09 7.67 4.33
C ALA A 410 -14.87 9.06 4.92
N TRP A 411 -15.85 9.58 5.68
CA TRP A 411 -15.75 10.87 6.36
C TRP A 411 -14.61 10.91 7.37
N ALA A 412 -14.47 9.87 8.18
CA ALA A 412 -13.40 9.76 9.15
C ALA A 412 -12.02 9.77 8.50
N THR A 413 -11.85 9.08 7.37
CA THR A 413 -10.60 9.09 6.61
C THR A 413 -10.30 10.47 6.01
N THR A 414 -11.31 11.12 5.43
CA THR A 414 -11.15 12.48 4.86
C THR A 414 -10.83 13.53 5.92
N LEU A 415 -11.58 13.55 7.03
CA LEU A 415 -11.39 14.52 8.11
C LEU A 415 -10.07 14.30 8.86
N SER A 416 -9.71 13.05 9.15
CA SER A 416 -8.41 12.72 9.77
C SER A 416 -7.23 13.12 8.89
N GLY A 417 -7.36 13.01 7.57
CA GLY A 417 -6.39 13.52 6.60
C GLY A 417 -6.20 15.03 6.70
N TRP A 418 -7.29 15.80 6.75
CA TRP A 418 -7.24 17.26 6.96
C TRP A 418 -6.64 17.65 8.32
N ILE A 419 -6.98 16.91 9.37
CA ILE A 419 -6.40 17.11 10.72
C ILE A 419 -4.89 16.87 10.69
N MET A 420 -4.44 15.81 10.01
CA MET A 420 -3.01 15.53 9.87
C MET A 420 -2.28 16.65 9.12
N VAL A 421 -2.88 17.19 8.06
CA VAL A 421 -2.34 18.36 7.35
C VAL A 421 -2.27 19.56 8.28
N ALA A 422 -3.30 19.84 9.07
CA ALA A 422 -3.30 20.93 10.04
C ALA A 422 -2.19 20.75 11.09
N GLN A 423 -2.02 19.54 11.64
CA GLN A 423 -0.96 19.23 12.61
C GLN A 423 0.44 19.43 12.00
N LEU A 424 0.66 18.92 10.78
CA LEU A 424 1.92 19.10 10.07
C LEU A 424 2.19 20.57 9.74
N TRP A 425 1.15 21.32 9.37
CA TRP A 425 1.22 22.74 9.08
C TRP A 425 1.53 23.58 10.31
N PHE A 426 0.83 23.36 11.42
CA PHE A 426 1.09 24.10 12.67
C PHE A 426 2.46 23.73 13.25
N GLY A 427 2.85 22.45 13.18
CA GLY A 427 4.17 22.02 13.62
C GLY A 427 5.32 22.57 12.78
N SER A 428 5.09 22.89 11.50
CA SER A 428 6.13 23.44 10.62
C SER A 428 6.35 24.93 10.84
N ARG A 429 5.38 25.67 11.41
CA ARG A 429 5.51 27.12 11.70
C ARG A 429 6.72 27.47 12.57
N ASN A 430 7.12 26.56 13.45
CA ASN A 430 8.26 26.76 14.35
C ASN A 430 9.61 26.35 13.71
N MET A 431 9.64 25.99 12.42
CA MET A 431 10.84 25.49 11.72
C MET A 431 11.59 26.57 10.90
N GLY A 432 11.27 27.85 11.09
CA GLY A 432 11.94 28.97 10.42
C GLY A 432 11.25 29.43 9.12
N SER A 433 11.89 30.37 8.41
CA SER A 433 11.36 31.00 7.18
C SER A 433 11.17 30.00 6.02
N GLU A 434 11.91 28.90 6.03
CA GLU A 434 11.84 27.76 5.11
C GLU A 434 10.45 27.10 5.04
N ALA A 435 9.69 27.17 6.12
CA ALA A 435 8.36 26.58 6.23
C ALA A 435 7.22 27.60 6.01
N ALA A 436 7.54 28.87 5.76
CA ALA A 436 6.55 29.92 5.55
C ALA A 436 5.99 29.91 4.12
N LEU A 437 4.68 30.18 3.98
CA LEU A 437 4.07 30.44 2.66
C LEU A 437 4.75 31.64 2.01
N ASP A 438 5.17 31.51 0.76
CA ASP A 438 5.59 32.65 -0.03
C ASP A 438 4.37 33.49 -0.50
N ASP A 439 4.61 34.74 -0.84
CA ASP A 439 3.54 35.64 -1.30
C ASP A 439 2.94 35.19 -2.63
N ARG A 440 3.71 34.43 -3.40
CA ARG A 440 3.30 33.85 -4.68
C ARG A 440 2.26 32.74 -4.49
N PHE A 441 2.41 31.88 -3.48
CA PHE A 441 1.42 30.89 -3.08
C PHE A 441 0.12 31.56 -2.64
N ARG A 442 0.23 32.62 -1.82
CA ARG A 442 -0.94 33.40 -1.37
C ARG A 442 -1.70 34.04 -2.53
N GLN A 443 -1.00 34.52 -3.56
CA GLN A 443 -1.61 35.10 -4.76
C GLN A 443 -2.19 34.05 -5.73
N ARG A 444 -1.60 32.85 -5.79
CA ARG A 444 -2.03 31.78 -6.70
C ARG A 444 -3.11 30.89 -6.12
N PHE A 445 -3.15 30.70 -4.80
CA PHE A 445 -4.17 29.88 -4.15
C PHE A 445 -5.61 30.23 -4.55
N PRO A 446 -6.03 31.51 -4.61
CA PRO A 446 -7.36 31.87 -5.09
C PRO A 446 -7.62 31.46 -6.55
N ARG A 447 -6.58 31.45 -7.41
CA ARG A 447 -6.69 31.05 -8.82
C ARG A 447 -6.65 29.53 -9.04
N ILE A 448 -6.19 28.78 -8.05
CA ILE A 448 -6.21 27.31 -8.07
C ILE A 448 -7.56 26.81 -7.54
N VAL A 449 -8.19 27.58 -6.64
CA VAL A 449 -9.50 27.25 -6.05
C VAL A 449 -10.67 27.75 -6.90
N ALA A 450 -10.52 28.87 -7.61
CA ALA A 450 -11.48 29.38 -8.59
C ALA A 450 -11.42 28.59 -9.90
#